data_AF-A0A9P1DNQ1-F1
#
_entry.id   AF-A0A9P1DNQ1-F1
#
_cell.length_a   1.000
_cell.length_b   1.000
_cell.length_c   1.000
_cell.angle_alpha   90.00
_cell.angle_beta   90.00
_cell.angle_gamma   90.00
#
_symmetry.space_group_name_H-M   'P 1'
#
loop_
_entity.id
_entity.type
_entity.pdbx_description
1 polymer ?
#
loop_
_entity_poly.entity_id
_entity_poly.type
_entity_poly.pdbx_seq_one_letter_code
_entity_poly.pdbx_strand_id
1 'polypeptide(L)'
;MDETEEVAPCDALWVQYELLLKPVPTAGCVDLGRWRKVLKEAFSIEAAIGKASAKHLELSLPNGDKVTCGHKLSKLSRQGHGSQRSALRLSVAPSVTAPVQPVPSPVTTEARAAQEAAEKMVAEGVLCSTGYAGYWCHCCSVHCSSSRAWKQHAASAAHGKAGQAVVGDGDGTANPWGHGTARWLKQFPRRQGGTLEVSSKYFDLDDRQQVLLRQYLAHAFHDDPDLLKAFDVLLQRAAKHLRVKELFETIEVWKKVVSHLLKSNELRKSSDLPLVSRIYDIASGHGLLAVLLAYRFPTMKVLALDREKRDGFAHYVEAVNDFGKALPGAETCLANLSFEVADFNRWSWEDENVDVGRALICVHGCNELNLAVLQRATEAEAVWLVVPCCIRDGLGQVSVRSPSLEGSDDTRHALLCGVVAAEFRATAVSCIDRCITNRHLVIQGDAQNAAKSPVATVEKYWDPWKNP
;
A
#
# COMPACT_ATOMS: atom_id res chain seq x y z
N MET A 1 16.61 21.45 49.68
CA MET A 1 15.44 21.21 48.83
C MET A 1 15.92 21.59 47.44
N ASP A 2 16.42 20.60 46.71
CA ASP A 2 16.81 20.78 45.30
C ASP A 2 15.56 20.61 44.46
N GLU A 3 15.14 21.68 43.80
CA GLU A 3 14.13 21.63 42.74
C GLU A 3 14.79 21.07 41.49
N THR A 4 14.55 19.79 41.22
CA THR A 4 14.88 19.19 39.92
C THR A 4 13.92 19.75 38.88
N GLU A 5 14.44 20.55 37.94
CA GLU A 5 13.73 20.96 36.72
C GLU A 5 13.25 19.71 35.97
N GLU A 6 11.93 19.53 35.86
CA GLU A 6 11.32 18.54 34.98
C GLU A 6 11.59 18.94 33.51
N VAL A 7 12.55 18.27 32.89
CA VAL A 7 12.77 18.34 31.45
C VAL A 7 11.56 17.72 30.74
N ALA A 8 10.82 18.53 29.98
CA ALA A 8 9.68 18.06 29.18
C ALA A 8 10.12 16.89 28.26
N PRO A 9 9.33 15.81 28.15
CA PRO A 9 9.70 14.65 27.36
C PRO A 9 9.83 15.04 25.88
N CYS A 10 11.04 14.89 25.34
CA CYS A 10 11.32 15.01 23.92
C CYS A 10 10.56 13.94 23.11
N ASP A 11 10.15 14.29 21.88
CA ASP A 11 9.44 13.41 20.93
C ASP A 11 10.19 12.10 20.68
N ALA A 12 9.84 11.05 21.43
CA ALA A 12 10.42 9.72 21.30
C ALA A 12 9.39 8.74 20.74
N LEU A 13 9.77 8.02 19.67
CA LEU A 13 8.99 6.90 19.14
C LEU A 13 9.35 5.64 19.93
N TRP A 14 8.39 5.09 20.68
CA TRP A 14 8.60 3.85 21.41
C TRP A 14 8.07 2.66 20.61
N VAL A 15 8.97 1.74 20.28
CA VAL A 15 8.60 0.44 19.71
C VAL A 15 8.92 -0.62 20.76
N GLN A 16 7.90 -1.05 21.50
CA GLN A 16 8.06 -2.06 22.54
C GLN A 16 7.88 -3.45 21.93
N TYR A 17 8.88 -4.31 22.11
CA TYR A 17 8.82 -5.75 21.80
C TYR A 17 8.73 -6.52 23.11
N GLU A 18 7.77 -7.43 23.24
CA GLU A 18 7.63 -8.30 24.41
C GLU A 18 8.10 -9.72 24.08
N LEU A 19 9.38 -10.02 24.33
CA LEU A 19 9.95 -11.35 24.10
C LEU A 19 9.38 -12.38 25.09
N LEU A 20 8.47 -13.24 24.64
CA LEU A 20 8.04 -14.43 25.40
C LEU A 20 9.12 -15.53 25.36
N LEU A 21 9.26 -16.22 26.49
CA LEU A 21 10.22 -17.27 26.85
C LEU A 21 10.15 -18.57 26.03
N LYS A 22 9.89 -18.52 24.71
CA LYS A 22 10.14 -19.65 23.81
C LYS A 22 11.46 -19.37 23.06
N PRO A 23 12.37 -20.36 22.92
CA PRO A 23 13.57 -20.17 22.13
C PRO A 23 13.16 -19.84 20.68
N VAL A 24 13.31 -18.57 20.30
CA VAL A 24 13.19 -18.12 18.92
C VAL A 24 14.43 -18.67 18.19
N PRO A 25 14.29 -19.40 17.07
CA PRO A 25 15.42 -19.75 16.24
C PRO A 25 16.15 -18.47 15.85
N THR A 26 17.42 -18.35 16.23
CA THR A 26 18.28 -17.16 16.14
C THR A 26 18.62 -16.71 14.70
N ALA A 27 17.79 -17.03 13.71
CA ALA A 27 18.03 -16.76 12.29
C ALA A 27 17.27 -15.54 11.72
N GLY A 28 16.64 -14.70 12.55
CA GLY A 28 15.92 -13.52 12.09
C GLY A 28 16.38 -12.23 12.78
N CYS A 29 17.29 -11.48 12.15
CA CYS A 29 17.58 -10.11 12.57
C CYS A 29 16.49 -9.15 12.08
N VAL A 30 15.97 -8.28 12.95
CA VAL A 30 15.17 -7.12 12.53
C VAL A 30 16.13 -6.09 11.93
N ASP A 31 16.09 -5.93 10.61
CA ASP A 31 16.90 -4.92 9.90
C ASP A 31 16.30 -3.52 10.11
N LEU A 32 16.83 -2.79 11.11
CA LEU A 32 16.42 -1.42 11.45
C LEU A 32 16.69 -0.42 10.30
N GLY A 33 17.68 -0.66 9.44
CA GLY A 33 17.95 0.15 8.26
C GLY A 33 16.82 0.04 7.23
N ARG A 34 16.17 -1.12 7.19
CA ARG A 34 15.05 -1.45 6.31
C ARG A 34 13.70 -1.02 6.87
N TRP A 35 13.54 -1.08 8.18
CA TRP A 35 12.41 -0.45 8.88
C TRP A 35 12.38 1.06 8.60
N ARG A 36 13.53 1.73 8.67
CA ARG A 36 13.68 3.15 8.29
C ARG A 36 13.30 3.43 6.84
N LYS A 37 13.56 2.50 5.93
CA LYS A 37 13.21 2.61 4.51
C LYS A 37 11.69 2.61 4.35
N VAL A 38 11.00 1.59 4.86
CA VAL A 38 9.52 1.50 4.83
C VAL A 38 8.85 2.73 5.47
N LEU A 39 9.41 3.28 6.56
CA LEU A 39 8.86 4.49 7.19
C LEU A 39 9.07 5.77 6.41
N LYS A 40 10.25 5.97 5.81
CA LYS A 40 10.47 7.14 4.94
C LYS A 40 9.53 7.14 3.74
N GLU A 41 9.16 5.95 3.29
CA GLU A 41 8.38 5.69 2.10
C GLU A 41 6.87 5.83 2.34
N ALA A 42 6.40 5.42 3.53
CA ALA A 42 5.00 5.55 3.91
C ALA A 42 4.58 6.98 4.29
N PHE A 43 5.52 7.87 4.67
CA PHE A 43 5.16 9.12 5.33
C PHE A 43 5.29 10.43 4.59
N SER A 44 6.20 10.66 3.65
CA SER A 44 6.37 12.00 3.03
C SER A 44 6.24 13.20 4.00
N ILE A 45 6.64 13.04 5.27
CA ILE A 45 6.56 14.09 6.30
C ILE A 45 7.98 14.60 6.55
N GLU A 46 8.42 15.58 5.76
CA GLU A 46 9.56 16.44 6.15
C GLU A 46 9.11 17.49 7.18
N ALA A 47 7.82 17.83 7.26
CA ALA A 47 7.35 18.89 8.15
C ALA A 47 7.41 18.54 9.67
N ALA A 48 7.29 17.27 10.06
CA ALA A 48 7.36 16.86 11.47
C ALA A 48 8.71 16.22 11.88
N ILE A 49 9.53 15.77 10.92
CA ILE A 49 10.84 15.12 11.19
C ILE A 49 12.01 16.00 10.70
N GLY A 50 11.73 17.18 10.15
CA GLY A 50 12.63 18.04 9.36
C GLY A 50 13.89 18.59 10.03
N LYS A 51 14.28 18.13 11.22
CA LYS A 51 15.55 18.50 11.87
C LYS A 51 16.35 17.32 12.46
N ALA A 52 15.86 16.08 12.39
CA ALA A 52 16.59 14.95 12.93
C ALA A 52 17.64 14.43 11.93
N SER A 53 18.87 14.93 12.03
CA SER A 53 20.02 14.32 11.31
C SER A 53 20.21 12.89 11.80
N ALA A 54 20.65 11.97 10.93
CA ALA A 54 20.89 10.57 11.27
C ALA A 54 21.91 10.35 12.41
N LYS A 55 22.62 11.39 12.84
CA LYS A 55 23.52 11.36 14.00
C LYS A 55 22.79 11.36 15.36
N HIS A 56 21.46 11.46 15.39
CA HIS A 56 20.70 11.69 16.62
C HIS A 56 19.70 10.57 16.97
N LEU A 57 19.77 9.43 16.29
CA LEU A 57 19.05 8.22 16.70
C LEU A 57 19.89 7.51 17.76
N GLU A 58 19.43 7.58 19.02
CA GLU A 58 19.95 6.81 20.15
C GLU A 58 19.06 5.59 20.39
N LEU A 59 19.67 4.40 20.36
CA LEU A 59 19.06 3.15 20.82
C LEU A 59 19.52 2.93 22.26
N SER A 60 18.61 2.96 23.23
CA SER A 60 18.96 2.64 24.63
C SER A 60 18.71 1.15 24.89
N LEU A 61 19.75 0.47 25.36
CA LEU A 61 19.71 -0.93 25.77
C LEU A 61 19.28 -1.05 27.24
N PRO A 62 18.74 -2.21 27.67
CA PRO A 62 18.23 -2.40 29.04
C PRO A 62 19.30 -2.28 30.13
N ASN A 63 20.57 -2.46 29.78
CA ASN A 63 21.70 -2.27 30.68
C ASN A 63 22.11 -0.79 30.84
N GLY A 64 21.39 0.14 30.20
CA GLY A 64 21.68 1.57 30.21
C GLY A 64 22.63 2.04 29.10
N ASP A 65 23.18 1.12 28.29
CA ASP A 65 24.06 1.49 27.20
C ASP A 65 23.29 2.20 26.08
N LYS A 66 23.88 3.27 25.54
CA LYS A 66 23.32 4.03 24.43
C LYS A 66 24.11 3.76 23.15
N VAL A 67 23.42 3.42 22.08
CA VAL A 67 24.03 3.19 20.77
C VAL A 67 23.54 4.26 19.80
N THR A 68 24.45 5.12 19.37
CA THR A 68 24.18 6.16 18.38
C THR A 68 24.42 5.64 16.96
N CYS A 69 23.61 6.11 16.00
CA CYS A 69 23.77 5.76 14.59
C CYS A 69 25.06 6.41 14.01
N GLY A 70 26.16 5.67 14.16
CA GLY A 70 27.52 6.00 13.71
C GLY A 70 28.51 4.85 13.94
N HIS A 71 28.21 3.95 14.89
CA HIS A 71 28.94 2.70 15.05
C HIS A 71 28.42 1.61 14.09
N LYS A 72 29.32 0.85 13.45
CA LYS A 72 28.98 -0.27 12.57
C LYS A 72 28.03 -1.22 13.31
N LEU A 73 26.83 -1.43 12.75
CA LEU A 73 25.79 -2.38 13.20
C LEU A 73 26.33 -3.80 13.53
N SER A 74 27.50 -4.16 12.99
CA SER A 74 28.20 -5.41 13.30
C SER A 74 28.64 -5.56 14.77
N LYS A 75 28.70 -4.48 15.57
CA LYS A 75 28.96 -4.56 17.02
C LYS A 75 27.74 -5.04 17.84
N LEU A 76 26.52 -4.69 17.43
CA LEU A 76 25.27 -5.06 18.12
C LEU A 76 25.02 -6.58 18.07
N SER A 77 25.39 -7.23 16.96
CA SER A 77 25.26 -8.69 16.80
C SER A 77 26.10 -9.51 17.80
N ARG A 78 27.19 -8.94 18.35
CA ARG A 78 28.05 -9.64 19.33
C ARG A 78 27.62 -9.44 20.78
N GLN A 79 26.88 -8.37 21.09
CA GLN A 79 26.50 -8.02 22.47
C GLN A 79 25.11 -8.52 22.86
N GLY A 80 24.30 -8.98 21.90
CA GLY A 80 22.95 -9.53 22.16
C GLY A 80 22.89 -10.94 22.74
N HIS A 81 24.03 -11.62 22.93
CA HIS A 81 24.07 -12.92 23.59
C HIS A 81 23.95 -12.74 25.12
N GLY A 82 22.73 -12.80 25.65
CA GLY A 82 22.51 -13.03 27.09
C GLY A 82 21.43 -12.22 27.79
N SER A 83 20.74 -11.29 27.12
CA SER A 83 19.72 -10.47 27.79
C SER A 83 18.32 -11.08 27.63
N GLN A 84 17.85 -11.76 28.68
CA GLN A 84 16.44 -12.14 28.81
C GLN A 84 15.65 -10.92 29.30
N ARG A 85 14.68 -10.48 28.50
CA ARG A 85 13.74 -9.35 28.70
C ARG A 85 14.31 -7.96 28.36
N SER A 86 13.90 -7.43 27.20
CA SER A 86 14.39 -6.13 26.71
C SER A 86 13.37 -5.43 25.83
N ALA A 87 12.77 -4.34 26.32
CA ALA A 87 12.13 -3.34 25.46
C ALA A 87 13.22 -2.45 24.85
N LEU A 88 13.12 -2.13 23.55
CA LEU A 88 14.05 -1.23 22.87
C LEU A 88 13.46 0.19 22.85
N ARG A 89 14.18 1.18 23.40
CA ARG A 89 13.80 2.59 23.32
C ARG A 89 14.52 3.26 22.16
N LEU A 90 13.76 3.78 21.19
CA LEU A 90 14.27 4.70 20.18
C LEU A 90 14.02 6.14 20.69
N SER A 91 15.09 6.90 20.90
CA SER A 91 14.98 8.32 21.27
C SER A 91 15.70 9.19 20.25
N VAL A 92 15.12 10.35 19.94
CA VAL A 92 15.77 11.40 19.15
C VAL A 92 16.51 12.32 20.13
N ALA A 93 17.83 12.39 20.04
CA ALA A 93 18.62 13.25 20.91
C ALA A 93 18.31 14.73 20.64
N PRO A 94 18.10 15.57 21.68
CA PRO A 94 17.90 16.99 21.50
C PRO A 94 19.13 17.60 20.81
N SER A 95 18.91 18.43 19.78
CA SER A 95 20.01 19.11 19.11
C SER A 95 20.66 20.09 20.09
N VAL A 96 21.96 19.95 20.34
CA VAL A 96 22.73 20.92 21.13
C VAL A 96 22.75 22.23 20.33
N THR A 97 21.86 23.16 20.67
CA THR A 97 21.95 24.55 20.23
C THR A 97 23.03 25.24 21.07
N ALA A 98 24.15 25.59 20.43
CA ALA A 98 25.10 26.53 21.01
C ALA A 98 24.39 27.86 21.32
N PRO A 99 24.77 28.58 22.38
CA PRO A 99 24.09 29.81 22.79
C PRO A 99 24.22 30.86 21.68
N VAL A 100 23.08 31.20 21.08
CA VAL A 100 22.96 32.30 20.13
C VAL A 100 22.88 33.60 20.93
N GLN A 101 23.86 34.49 20.76
CA GLN A 101 23.76 35.85 21.28
C GLN A 101 22.63 36.62 20.58
N PRO A 102 21.91 37.51 21.29
CA PRO A 102 20.77 38.21 20.73
C PRO A 102 21.26 39.25 19.72
N VAL A 103 20.90 39.04 18.45
CA VAL A 103 20.97 40.08 17.41
C VAL A 103 19.52 40.48 17.10
N PRO A 104 19.18 41.78 17.11
CA PRO A 104 17.82 42.24 16.85
C PRO A 104 17.44 41.98 15.39
N SER A 105 16.19 41.55 15.18
CA SER A 105 15.64 41.23 13.86
C SER A 105 15.58 42.45 12.94
N PRO A 106 15.98 42.26 11.67
CA PRO A 106 15.17 42.74 10.56
C PRO A 106 14.69 41.53 9.74
N VAL A 107 13.41 41.52 9.41
CA VAL A 107 12.85 40.60 8.41
C VAL A 107 13.57 40.90 7.09
N THR A 108 14.42 39.98 6.64
CA THR A 108 15.17 40.17 5.39
C THR A 108 14.25 40.04 4.19
N THR A 109 14.51 40.87 3.18
CA THR A 109 13.85 40.90 1.86
C THR A 109 13.80 39.52 1.19
N GLU A 110 14.71 38.62 1.57
CA GLU A 110 14.82 37.24 1.08
C GLU A 110 13.70 36.32 1.62
N ALA A 111 13.24 36.52 2.86
CA ALA A 111 12.14 35.73 3.41
C ALA A 111 10.80 36.05 2.73
N ARG A 112 10.60 37.33 2.39
CA ARG A 112 9.41 37.77 1.63
C ARG A 112 9.47 37.30 0.18
N ALA A 113 10.65 37.34 -0.45
CA ALA A 113 10.85 36.81 -1.80
C ALA A 113 10.66 35.28 -1.88
N ALA A 114 11.04 34.54 -0.84
CA ALA A 114 10.82 33.10 -0.78
C ALA A 114 9.34 32.73 -0.63
N GLN A 115 8.57 33.54 0.12
CA GLN A 115 7.13 33.35 0.27
C GLN A 115 6.36 33.74 -1.00
N GLU A 116 6.70 34.87 -1.64
CA GLU A 116 6.12 35.28 -2.93
C GLU A 116 6.43 34.25 -4.05
N ALA A 117 7.62 33.64 -4.03
CA ALA A 117 7.97 32.57 -4.97
C ALA A 117 7.17 31.28 -4.71
N ALA A 118 6.93 30.91 -3.45
CA ALA A 118 6.13 29.74 -3.09
C ALA A 118 4.65 29.91 -3.46
N GLU A 119 4.08 31.09 -3.24
CA GLU A 119 2.69 31.43 -3.60
C GLU A 119 2.50 31.47 -5.12
N LYS A 120 3.50 31.96 -5.87
CA LYS A 120 3.52 31.94 -7.34
C LYS A 120 3.59 30.51 -7.91
N MET A 121 4.38 29.63 -7.31
CA MET A 121 4.47 28.21 -7.73
C MET A 121 3.16 27.43 -7.51
N VAL A 122 2.38 27.79 -6.48
CA VAL A 122 1.05 27.22 -6.23
C VAL A 122 0.03 27.75 -7.25
N ALA A 123 0.09 29.03 -7.60
CA ALA A 123 -0.79 29.64 -8.60
C ALA A 123 -0.55 29.12 -10.04
N GLU A 124 0.68 28.70 -10.36
CA GLU A 124 1.06 28.15 -11.68
C GLU A 124 0.81 26.63 -11.83
N GLY A 125 0.16 25.98 -10.86
CA GLY A 125 -0.25 24.56 -10.97
C GLY A 125 0.90 23.55 -10.87
N VAL A 126 2.08 23.96 -10.38
CA VAL A 126 3.26 23.10 -10.25
C VAL A 126 3.17 22.27 -8.96
N LEU A 127 2.57 21.07 -9.05
CA LEU A 127 2.47 20.14 -7.93
C LEU A 127 3.69 19.19 -7.88
N CYS A 128 4.57 19.41 -6.90
CA CYS A 128 5.64 18.49 -6.52
C CYS A 128 5.17 17.57 -5.40
N SER A 129 5.50 16.28 -5.47
CA SER A 129 5.45 15.38 -4.30
C SER A 129 6.84 14.82 -4.06
N THR A 130 7.38 15.01 -2.86
CA THR A 130 8.66 14.44 -2.46
C THR A 130 8.48 12.99 -1.99
N GLY A 131 9.19 12.06 -2.65
CA GLY A 131 9.29 10.65 -2.30
C GLY A 131 10.41 9.93 -3.06
N TYR A 132 11.19 9.12 -2.33
CA TYR A 132 12.26 8.19 -2.75
C TYR A 132 13.48 8.73 -3.52
N ALA A 133 14.66 8.74 -2.86
CA ALA A 133 16.03 8.81 -3.42
C ALA A 133 16.20 9.59 -4.76
N GLY A 134 15.50 10.70 -4.89
CA GLY A 134 15.18 11.30 -6.17
C GLY A 134 13.89 12.12 -6.08
N TYR A 135 13.48 12.66 -7.22
CA TYR A 135 12.38 13.59 -7.39
C TYR A 135 11.57 13.12 -8.59
N TRP A 136 10.28 12.87 -8.41
CA TRP A 136 9.39 12.45 -9.48
C TRP A 136 8.77 13.66 -10.17
N CYS A 137 8.82 13.69 -11.49
CA CYS A 137 8.11 14.68 -12.29
C CYS A 137 6.78 14.09 -12.79
N HIS A 138 5.66 14.57 -12.24
CA HIS A 138 4.32 14.13 -12.66
C HIS A 138 3.98 14.51 -14.11
N CYS A 139 4.44 15.67 -14.59
CA CYS A 139 4.16 16.11 -15.96
C CYS A 139 4.83 15.22 -17.02
N CYS A 140 6.04 14.72 -16.75
CA CYS A 140 6.81 13.94 -17.72
C CYS A 140 6.86 12.44 -17.38
N SER A 141 6.34 12.03 -16.22
CA SER A 141 6.51 10.67 -15.66
C SER A 141 7.97 10.20 -15.63
N VAL A 142 8.90 11.10 -15.27
CA VAL A 142 10.34 10.83 -15.20
C VAL A 142 10.83 10.90 -13.75
N HIS A 143 11.62 9.90 -13.35
CA HIS A 143 12.32 9.88 -12.08
C HIS A 143 13.68 10.58 -12.19
N CYS A 144 13.89 11.65 -11.42
CA CYS A 144 15.17 12.36 -11.34
C CYS A 144 15.94 11.88 -10.11
N SER A 145 17.20 11.47 -10.26
CA SER A 145 17.99 10.88 -9.15
C SER A 145 18.41 11.87 -8.05
N SER A 146 18.20 13.18 -8.23
CA SER A 146 18.57 14.21 -7.26
C SER A 146 17.78 15.50 -7.45
N SER A 147 17.84 16.40 -6.47
CA SER A 147 17.21 17.73 -6.52
C SER A 147 17.73 18.54 -7.71
N ARG A 148 19.03 18.42 -7.97
CA ARG A 148 19.68 19.11 -9.08
C ARG A 148 19.24 18.55 -10.43
N ALA A 149 19.17 17.22 -10.55
CA ALA A 149 18.65 16.56 -11.75
C ALA A 149 17.19 16.94 -12.01
N TRP A 150 16.38 17.09 -10.96
CA TRP A 150 15.01 17.56 -11.09
C TRP A 150 14.90 19.02 -11.49
N LYS A 151 15.67 19.93 -10.88
CA LYS A 151 15.69 21.34 -11.28
C LYS A 151 16.12 21.49 -12.75
N GLN A 152 17.10 20.70 -13.19
CA GLN A 152 17.52 20.64 -14.60
C GLN A 152 16.44 20.04 -15.50
N HIS A 153 15.76 18.98 -15.06
CA HIS A 153 14.63 18.39 -15.77
C HIS A 153 13.47 19.38 -15.90
N ALA A 154 13.06 20.02 -14.80
CA ALA A 154 11.98 21.00 -14.75
C ALA A 154 12.28 22.26 -15.58
N ALA A 155 13.54 22.71 -15.59
CA ALA A 155 13.98 23.81 -16.43
C ALA A 155 14.24 23.41 -17.90
N SER A 156 14.13 22.13 -18.25
CA SER A 156 14.37 21.68 -19.63
C SER A 156 13.22 22.13 -20.54
N ALA A 157 13.56 22.54 -21.76
CA ALA A 157 12.56 22.87 -22.78
C ALA A 157 11.60 21.70 -23.07
N ALA A 158 12.04 20.45 -22.85
CA ALA A 158 11.20 19.26 -22.98
C ALA A 158 10.12 19.20 -21.89
N HIS A 159 10.44 19.57 -20.65
CA HIS A 159 9.46 19.65 -19.57
C HIS A 159 8.46 20.79 -19.77
N GLY A 160 8.92 21.96 -20.22
CA GLY A 160 8.04 23.08 -20.58
C GLY A 160 7.08 22.73 -21.73
N LYS A 161 7.56 22.03 -22.76
CA LYS A 161 6.72 21.51 -23.85
C LYS A 161 5.75 20.42 -23.40
N ALA A 162 6.17 19.52 -22.50
CA ALA A 162 5.28 18.52 -21.92
C ALA A 162 4.19 19.19 -21.06
N GLY A 163 4.54 20.19 -20.24
CA GLY A 163 3.57 20.95 -19.44
C GLY A 163 2.62 21.83 -20.27
N GLN A 164 3.10 22.43 -21.36
CA GLN A 164 2.27 23.26 -22.26
C GLN A 164 1.43 22.43 -23.24
N ALA A 165 1.91 21.27 -23.71
CA ALA A 165 1.08 20.30 -24.44
C ALA A 165 -0.04 19.69 -23.57
N VAL A 166 0.12 19.74 -22.24
CA VAL A 166 -0.84 19.27 -21.23
C VAL A 166 -1.94 20.30 -20.90
N VAL A 167 -1.78 21.56 -21.33
CA VAL A 167 -2.79 22.64 -21.16
C VAL A 167 -3.30 23.16 -22.50
N GLY A 168 -2.60 22.89 -23.60
CA GLY A 168 -3.11 23.19 -24.93
C GLY A 168 -4.33 22.33 -25.26
N ASP A 169 -5.27 22.91 -26.00
CA ASP A 169 -6.45 22.29 -26.63
C ASP A 169 -6.08 21.19 -27.64
N GLY A 170 -5.19 20.28 -27.26
CA GLY A 170 -4.92 19.06 -27.99
C GLY A 170 -6.19 18.24 -27.95
N ASP A 171 -6.80 18.07 -29.12
CA ASP A 171 -7.72 16.98 -29.48
C ASP A 171 -8.12 16.15 -28.26
N GLY A 172 -9.29 16.44 -27.68
CA GLY A 172 -9.80 15.88 -26.42
C GLY A 172 -10.02 14.35 -26.38
N THR A 173 -9.24 13.58 -27.13
CA THR A 173 -9.26 12.12 -27.22
C THR A 173 -8.23 11.42 -26.33
N ALA A 174 -7.23 12.12 -25.78
CA ALA A 174 -6.24 11.48 -24.90
C ALA A 174 -6.88 11.10 -23.54
N ASN A 175 -6.86 9.81 -23.20
CA ASN A 175 -7.43 9.30 -21.95
C ASN A 175 -6.70 9.92 -20.74
N PRO A 176 -7.39 10.67 -19.86
CA PRO A 176 -6.76 11.40 -18.76
C PRO A 176 -5.99 10.51 -17.77
N TRP A 177 -6.40 9.24 -17.63
CA TRP A 177 -5.86 8.31 -16.64
C TRP A 177 -4.44 7.82 -16.94
N GLY A 178 -3.95 7.99 -18.17
CA GLY A 178 -2.58 7.61 -18.56
C GLY A 178 -1.46 8.45 -17.94
N HIS A 179 -1.78 9.58 -17.29
CA HIS A 179 -0.80 10.56 -16.79
C HIS A 179 -0.88 10.80 -15.26
N GLY A 180 -1.42 9.85 -14.51
CA GLY A 180 -1.45 9.86 -13.04
C GLY A 180 -2.87 9.98 -12.46
N THR A 181 -3.23 8.97 -11.66
CA THR A 181 -4.56 8.76 -11.09
C THR A 181 -4.99 9.87 -10.11
N ALA A 182 -4.05 10.36 -9.29
CA ALA A 182 -4.34 11.30 -8.20
C ALA A 182 -5.01 12.62 -8.63
N ARG A 183 -4.66 13.17 -9.80
CA ARG A 183 -5.24 14.44 -10.28
C ARG A 183 -6.74 14.29 -10.55
N TRP A 184 -7.13 13.18 -11.15
CA TRP A 184 -8.49 12.92 -11.59
C TRP A 184 -9.39 12.43 -10.46
N LEU A 185 -8.82 11.67 -9.51
CA LEU A 185 -9.53 11.29 -8.29
C LEU A 185 -10.01 12.49 -7.45
N LYS A 186 -9.33 13.64 -7.53
CA LYS A 186 -9.76 14.88 -6.85
C LYS A 186 -11.08 15.45 -7.40
N GLN A 187 -11.52 15.02 -8.57
CA GLN A 187 -12.78 15.45 -9.18
C GLN A 187 -13.98 14.70 -8.63
N PHE A 188 -13.80 13.59 -7.91
CA PHE A 188 -14.88 12.80 -7.33
C PHE A 188 -15.25 13.28 -5.91
N PRO A 189 -16.43 12.92 -5.38
CA PRO A 189 -16.79 13.22 -3.99
C PRO A 189 -15.77 12.68 -3.00
N ARG A 190 -15.37 13.52 -2.03
CA ARG A 190 -14.29 13.22 -1.08
C ARG A 190 -14.65 13.61 0.35
N ARG A 191 -14.10 12.87 1.30
CA ARG A 191 -14.12 13.19 2.73
C ARG A 191 -13.19 14.38 3.03
N GLN A 192 -13.38 15.01 4.19
CA GLN A 192 -12.46 16.04 4.69
C GLN A 192 -11.00 15.58 4.79
N GLY A 193 -10.76 14.27 5.01
CA GLY A 193 -9.42 13.66 5.02
C GLY A 193 -8.80 13.44 3.63
N GLY A 194 -9.48 13.82 2.55
CA GLY A 194 -8.96 13.74 1.18
C GLY A 194 -9.08 12.37 0.50
N THR A 195 -9.72 11.39 1.11
CA THR A 195 -10.07 10.12 0.46
C THR A 195 -11.44 10.22 -0.23
N LEU A 196 -11.75 9.30 -1.14
CA LEU A 196 -13.08 9.22 -1.75
C LEU A 196 -14.17 9.03 -0.68
N GLU A 197 -15.34 9.60 -0.95
CA GLU A 197 -16.51 9.45 -0.09
C GLU A 197 -17.01 7.99 -0.08
N VAL A 198 -17.28 7.46 1.12
CA VAL A 198 -17.57 6.02 1.31
C VAL A 198 -18.99 5.69 0.85
N SER A 199 -19.92 6.64 0.97
CA SER A 199 -21.32 6.43 0.59
C SER A 199 -21.63 6.75 -0.86
N SER A 200 -20.75 7.46 -1.58
CA SER A 200 -21.03 7.90 -2.95
C SER A 200 -21.17 6.73 -3.90
N LYS A 201 -22.29 6.71 -4.61
CA LYS A 201 -22.66 5.76 -5.65
C LYS A 201 -22.57 6.43 -7.02
N TYR A 202 -22.70 5.63 -8.08
CA TYR A 202 -22.63 6.15 -9.45
C TYR A 202 -23.65 7.26 -9.73
N PHE A 203 -24.89 7.15 -9.23
CA PHE A 203 -25.93 8.17 -9.43
C PHE A 203 -25.72 9.45 -8.62
N ASP A 204 -24.82 9.43 -7.63
CA ASP A 204 -24.45 10.63 -6.87
C ASP A 204 -23.39 11.47 -7.62
N LEU A 205 -22.89 10.95 -8.75
CA LEU A 205 -21.89 11.62 -9.59
C LEU A 205 -22.56 12.55 -10.60
N ASP A 206 -21.99 13.74 -10.76
CA ASP A 206 -22.36 14.63 -11.87
C ASP A 206 -21.95 14.06 -13.23
N ASP A 207 -22.50 14.61 -14.32
CA ASP A 207 -22.25 14.11 -15.69
C ASP A 207 -20.76 14.03 -16.03
N ARG A 208 -19.98 15.01 -15.55
CA ARG A 208 -18.53 15.06 -15.78
C ARG A 208 -17.81 13.93 -15.03
N GLN A 209 -18.15 13.69 -13.77
CA GLN A 209 -17.61 12.61 -12.95
C GLN A 209 -17.98 11.23 -13.51
N GLN A 210 -19.20 11.08 -14.03
CA GLN A 210 -19.61 9.85 -14.69
C GLN A 210 -18.78 9.56 -15.96
N VAL A 211 -18.54 10.58 -16.79
CA VAL A 211 -17.65 10.45 -17.97
C VAL A 211 -16.23 10.09 -17.53
N LEU A 212 -15.69 10.76 -16.52
CA LEU A 212 -14.37 10.45 -15.97
C LEU A 212 -14.28 9.01 -15.46
N LEU A 213 -15.31 8.50 -14.79
CA LEU A 213 -15.36 7.12 -14.32
C LEU A 213 -15.37 6.13 -15.50
N ARG A 214 -16.15 6.39 -16.55
CA ARG A 214 -16.13 5.54 -17.76
C ARG A 214 -14.77 5.55 -18.44
N GLN A 215 -14.10 6.71 -18.52
CA GLN A 215 -12.73 6.80 -19.04
C GLN A 215 -11.73 6.02 -18.17
N TYR A 216 -11.92 6.00 -16.85
CA TYR A 216 -11.11 5.19 -15.94
C TYR A 216 -11.29 3.70 -16.22
N LEU A 217 -12.54 3.25 -16.33
CA LEU A 217 -12.85 1.86 -16.63
C LEU A 217 -12.26 1.46 -17.99
N ALA A 218 -12.43 2.28 -19.02
CA ALA A 218 -11.82 2.11 -20.34
C ALA A 218 -10.29 1.98 -20.27
N HIS A 219 -9.63 2.75 -19.42
CA HIS A 219 -8.19 2.62 -19.19
C HIS A 219 -7.83 1.34 -18.43
N ALA A 220 -8.56 1.03 -17.36
CA ALA A 220 -8.29 -0.10 -16.48
C ALA A 220 -8.51 -1.46 -17.16
N PHE A 221 -9.46 -1.54 -18.10
CA PHE A 221 -9.85 -2.75 -18.83
C PHE A 221 -9.59 -2.61 -20.33
N HIS A 222 -8.55 -1.89 -20.74
CA HIS A 222 -8.24 -1.65 -22.16
C HIS A 222 -8.08 -2.95 -22.97
N ASP A 223 -7.55 -4.00 -22.35
CA ASP A 223 -7.38 -5.33 -22.94
C ASP A 223 -8.58 -6.26 -22.74
N ASP A 224 -9.61 -5.82 -22.02
CA ASP A 224 -10.78 -6.62 -21.65
C ASP A 224 -12.09 -5.89 -22.07
N PRO A 225 -12.36 -5.76 -23.39
CA PRO A 225 -13.51 -5.00 -23.89
C PRO A 225 -14.87 -5.56 -23.45
N ASP A 226 -14.94 -6.85 -23.12
CA ASP A 226 -16.16 -7.48 -22.63
C ASP A 226 -16.46 -7.05 -21.17
N LEU A 227 -15.43 -6.79 -20.36
CA LEU A 227 -15.62 -6.17 -19.03
C LEU A 227 -16.14 -4.74 -19.17
N LEU A 228 -15.70 -3.97 -20.15
CA LEU A 228 -16.23 -2.61 -20.37
C LEU A 228 -17.73 -2.61 -20.62
N LYS A 229 -18.22 -3.52 -21.48
CA LYS A 229 -19.65 -3.69 -21.75
C LYS A 229 -20.41 -4.13 -20.49
N ALA A 230 -19.84 -5.07 -19.72
CA ALA A 230 -20.43 -5.51 -18.46
C ALA A 230 -20.56 -4.35 -17.47
N PHE A 231 -19.52 -3.51 -17.33
CA PHE A 231 -19.57 -2.34 -16.47
C PHE A 231 -20.54 -1.27 -16.97
N ASP A 232 -20.68 -1.06 -18.28
CA ASP A 232 -21.70 -0.15 -18.82
C ASP A 232 -23.11 -0.56 -18.39
N VAL A 233 -23.40 -1.87 -18.38
CA VAL A 233 -24.67 -2.41 -17.88
C VAL A 233 -24.78 -2.32 -16.35
N LEU A 234 -23.71 -2.64 -15.61
CA LEU A 234 -23.71 -2.55 -14.14
C LEU A 234 -23.96 -1.13 -13.65
N LEU A 235 -23.34 -0.14 -14.28
CA LEU A 235 -23.55 1.28 -13.96
C LEU A 235 -24.99 1.74 -14.24
N GLN A 236 -25.72 1.06 -15.12
CA GLN A 236 -27.13 1.37 -15.40
C GLN A 236 -28.09 0.61 -14.48
N ARG A 237 -27.89 -0.71 -14.32
CA ARG A 237 -28.85 -1.61 -13.66
C ARG A 237 -28.59 -1.81 -12.17
N ALA A 238 -27.32 -1.81 -11.77
CA ALA A 238 -26.88 -2.18 -10.42
C ALA A 238 -26.13 -1.05 -9.71
N ALA A 239 -26.21 0.19 -10.23
CA ALA A 239 -25.49 1.33 -9.66
C ALA A 239 -25.81 1.60 -8.18
N LYS A 240 -26.98 1.20 -7.68
CA LYS A 240 -27.32 1.27 -6.25
C LYS A 240 -26.42 0.40 -5.35
N HIS A 241 -25.78 -0.61 -5.92
CA HIS A 241 -24.86 -1.55 -5.26
C HIS A 241 -23.38 -1.20 -5.51
N LEU A 242 -23.08 -0.23 -6.38
CA LEU A 242 -21.72 0.13 -6.76
C LEU A 242 -21.31 1.43 -6.09
N ARG A 243 -20.61 1.31 -4.96
CA ARG A 243 -19.95 2.46 -4.32
C ARG A 243 -18.71 2.82 -5.11
N VAL A 244 -18.56 4.11 -5.44
CA VAL A 244 -17.47 4.62 -6.29
C VAL A 244 -16.12 4.33 -5.67
N LYS A 245 -15.98 4.54 -4.35
CA LYS A 245 -14.77 4.21 -3.61
C LYS A 245 -14.41 2.73 -3.74
N GLU A 246 -15.37 1.83 -3.49
CA GLU A 246 -15.12 0.38 -3.51
C GLU A 246 -14.77 -0.13 -4.90
N LEU A 247 -15.34 0.48 -5.95
CA LEU A 247 -15.00 0.19 -7.33
C LEU A 247 -13.53 0.51 -7.62
N PHE A 248 -13.08 1.74 -7.29
CA PHE A 248 -11.68 2.12 -7.47
C PHE A 248 -10.74 1.26 -6.63
N GLU A 249 -11.06 0.99 -5.35
CA GLU A 249 -10.27 0.09 -4.50
C GLU A 249 -10.15 -1.30 -5.12
N THR A 250 -11.28 -1.90 -5.51
CA THR A 250 -11.32 -3.25 -6.07
C THR A 250 -10.51 -3.37 -7.34
N ILE A 251 -10.65 -2.42 -8.28
CA ILE A 251 -9.94 -2.45 -9.56
C ILE A 251 -8.44 -2.25 -9.36
N GLU A 252 -8.03 -1.29 -8.54
CA GLU A 252 -6.61 -1.05 -8.29
C GLU A 252 -5.95 -2.22 -7.55
N VAL A 253 -6.67 -2.85 -6.60
CA VAL A 253 -6.17 -4.06 -5.93
C VAL A 253 -6.16 -5.26 -6.87
N TRP A 254 -7.18 -5.44 -7.72
CA TRP A 254 -7.23 -6.50 -8.73
C TRP A 254 -5.99 -6.48 -9.63
N LYS A 255 -5.56 -5.31 -10.12
CA LYS A 255 -4.32 -5.16 -10.89
C LYS A 255 -3.10 -5.68 -10.12
N LYS A 256 -3.00 -5.39 -8.82
CA LYS A 256 -1.92 -5.89 -7.94
C LYS A 256 -1.99 -7.40 -7.73
N VAL A 257 -3.20 -7.95 -7.54
CA VAL A 257 -3.42 -9.41 -7.40
C VAL A 257 -3.00 -10.13 -8.68
N VAL A 258 -3.46 -9.68 -9.84
CA VAL A 258 -3.14 -10.29 -11.15
C VAL A 258 -1.63 -10.32 -11.38
N SER A 259 -0.96 -9.18 -11.21
CA SER A 259 0.50 -9.09 -11.36
C SER A 259 1.24 -10.02 -10.39
N HIS A 260 0.79 -10.11 -9.14
CA HIS A 260 1.41 -10.96 -8.11
C HIS A 260 1.23 -12.45 -8.39
N LEU A 261 0.03 -12.86 -8.82
CA LEU A 261 -0.26 -14.26 -9.16
C LEU A 261 0.55 -14.75 -10.36
N LEU A 262 0.67 -13.93 -11.43
CA LEU A 262 1.46 -14.26 -12.61
C LEU A 262 2.94 -14.46 -12.22
N LYS A 263 3.52 -13.49 -11.51
CA LYS A 263 4.91 -13.57 -11.04
C LYS A 263 5.14 -14.76 -10.11
N SER A 264 4.22 -15.02 -9.18
CA SER A 264 4.32 -16.14 -8.25
C SER A 264 4.29 -17.48 -9.00
N ASN A 265 3.41 -17.62 -10.01
CA ASN A 265 3.37 -18.83 -10.83
C ASN A 265 4.63 -19.03 -11.67
N GLU A 266 5.25 -17.96 -12.20
CA GLU A 266 6.55 -18.06 -12.88
C GLU A 266 7.64 -18.58 -11.94
N LEU A 267 7.72 -18.06 -10.72
CA LEU A 267 8.67 -18.54 -9.72
C LEU A 267 8.38 -20.00 -9.32
N ARG A 268 7.10 -20.35 -9.17
CA ARG A 268 6.66 -21.71 -8.83
C ARG A 268 7.06 -22.76 -9.85
N LYS A 269 6.95 -22.44 -11.15
CA LYS A 269 7.46 -23.30 -12.24
C LYS A 269 8.94 -23.68 -12.05
N SER A 270 9.74 -22.79 -11.47
CA SER A 270 11.19 -23.00 -11.30
C SER A 270 11.59 -23.69 -10.00
N SER A 271 10.69 -23.86 -9.02
CA SER A 271 11.03 -24.45 -7.71
C SER A 271 10.17 -25.66 -7.33
N ASP A 272 9.63 -26.38 -8.30
CA ASP A 272 8.89 -27.64 -8.10
C ASP A 272 7.70 -27.52 -7.12
N LEU A 273 7.13 -26.32 -7.00
CA LEU A 273 5.89 -26.13 -6.25
C LEU A 273 4.68 -26.14 -7.19
N PRO A 274 3.53 -26.61 -6.71
CA PRO A 274 2.27 -26.54 -7.46
C PRO A 274 1.97 -25.11 -7.92
N LEU A 275 1.63 -24.97 -9.20
CA LEU A 275 1.09 -23.73 -9.74
C LEU A 275 -0.25 -23.41 -9.08
N VAL A 276 -0.50 -22.13 -8.86
CA VAL A 276 -1.79 -21.66 -8.33
C VAL A 276 -2.88 -22.04 -9.32
N SER A 277 -3.81 -22.86 -8.83
CA SER A 277 -5.03 -23.26 -9.56
C SER A 277 -6.30 -22.98 -8.77
N ARG A 278 -6.18 -22.57 -7.49
CA ARG A 278 -7.29 -22.14 -6.64
C ARG A 278 -7.02 -20.77 -6.00
N ILE A 279 -7.95 -19.84 -6.15
CA ILE A 279 -7.91 -18.51 -5.55
C ILE A 279 -9.07 -18.38 -4.57
N TYR A 280 -8.77 -17.92 -3.35
CA TYR A 280 -9.75 -17.66 -2.30
C TYR A 280 -9.77 -16.16 -2.01
N ASP A 281 -10.87 -15.49 -2.33
CA ASP A 281 -11.15 -14.10 -1.97
C ASP A 281 -11.86 -14.08 -0.61
N ILE A 282 -11.09 -13.82 0.45
CA ILE A 282 -11.51 -13.92 1.86
C ILE A 282 -12.01 -12.56 2.36
N ALA A 283 -13.19 -12.57 2.98
CA ALA A 283 -13.97 -11.35 3.24
C ALA A 283 -14.26 -10.61 1.92
N SER A 284 -14.71 -11.37 0.92
CA SER A 284 -14.97 -10.89 -0.44
C SER A 284 -15.99 -9.75 -0.51
N GLY A 285 -16.79 -9.56 0.54
CA GLY A 285 -17.75 -8.47 0.68
C GLY A 285 -18.82 -8.51 -0.39
N HIS A 286 -18.74 -7.60 -1.36
CA HIS A 286 -19.64 -7.59 -2.51
C HIS A 286 -19.19 -8.55 -3.63
N GLY A 287 -18.00 -9.16 -3.52
CA GLY A 287 -17.49 -10.22 -4.38
C GLY A 287 -17.07 -9.78 -5.78
N LEU A 288 -16.94 -8.47 -6.05
CA LEU A 288 -16.50 -7.97 -7.36
C LEU A 288 -15.06 -8.39 -7.65
N LEU A 289 -14.18 -8.43 -6.65
CA LEU A 289 -12.80 -8.87 -6.83
C LEU A 289 -12.77 -10.33 -7.31
N ALA A 290 -13.48 -11.24 -6.64
CA ALA A 290 -13.64 -12.62 -7.07
C ALA A 290 -14.18 -12.74 -8.51
N VAL A 291 -15.18 -11.94 -8.90
CA VAL A 291 -15.69 -11.91 -10.28
C VAL A 291 -14.60 -11.53 -11.29
N LEU A 292 -13.85 -10.45 -11.01
CA LEU A 292 -12.75 -10.00 -11.88
C LEU A 292 -11.61 -11.03 -11.96
N LEU A 293 -11.31 -11.73 -10.86
CA LEU A 293 -10.30 -12.79 -10.83
C LEU A 293 -10.75 -14.03 -11.61
N ALA A 294 -12.02 -14.43 -11.46
CA ALA A 294 -12.58 -15.57 -12.19
C ALA A 294 -12.59 -15.32 -13.70
N TYR A 295 -12.99 -14.11 -14.12
CA TYR A 295 -12.93 -13.69 -15.52
C TYR A 295 -11.49 -13.71 -16.06
N ARG A 296 -10.53 -13.14 -15.30
CA ARG A 296 -9.14 -13.05 -15.75
C ARG A 296 -8.42 -14.40 -15.80
N PHE A 297 -8.78 -15.33 -14.91
CA PHE A 297 -8.15 -16.64 -14.79
C PHE A 297 -9.17 -17.76 -14.99
N PRO A 298 -9.69 -17.96 -16.21
CA PRO A 298 -10.83 -18.85 -16.45
C PRO A 298 -10.51 -20.34 -16.19
N THR A 299 -9.23 -20.71 -16.08
CA THR A 299 -8.78 -22.07 -15.75
C THR A 299 -8.53 -22.29 -14.25
N MET A 300 -8.52 -21.23 -13.43
CA MET A 300 -8.36 -21.31 -11.98
C MET A 300 -9.73 -21.32 -11.31
N LYS A 301 -9.92 -22.15 -10.27
CA LYS A 301 -11.13 -22.06 -9.44
C LYS A 301 -11.04 -20.86 -8.52
N VAL A 302 -12.10 -20.06 -8.45
CA VAL A 302 -12.16 -18.87 -7.60
C VAL A 302 -13.32 -19.03 -6.63
N LEU A 303 -13.04 -18.92 -5.34
CA LEU A 303 -14.04 -18.93 -4.28
C LEU A 303 -14.11 -17.55 -3.63
N ALA A 304 -15.27 -16.90 -3.72
CA ALA A 304 -15.62 -15.77 -2.89
C ALA A 304 -16.12 -16.28 -1.54
N LEU A 305 -15.43 -15.94 -0.45
CA LEU A 305 -15.79 -16.34 0.90
C LEU A 305 -16.14 -15.11 1.73
N ASP A 306 -17.35 -15.08 2.29
CA ASP A 306 -17.77 -14.04 3.23
C ASP A 306 -18.79 -14.61 4.23
N ARG A 307 -19.10 -13.84 5.28
CA ARG A 307 -20.14 -14.18 6.25
C ARG A 307 -21.55 -13.92 5.74
N GLU A 308 -21.68 -13.15 4.67
CA GLU A 308 -22.94 -12.87 4.00
C GLU A 308 -22.76 -12.78 2.49
N LYS A 309 -23.74 -13.26 1.72
CA LYS A 309 -23.78 -13.06 0.27
C LYS A 309 -24.61 -11.83 -0.05
N ARG A 310 -23.97 -10.74 -0.44
CA ARG A 310 -24.65 -9.48 -0.80
C ARG A 310 -25.26 -9.55 -2.19
N ASP A 311 -26.42 -8.90 -2.37
CA ASP A 311 -27.14 -8.86 -3.66
C ASP A 311 -26.29 -8.38 -4.84
N GLY A 312 -25.35 -7.47 -4.58
CA GLY A 312 -24.43 -6.95 -5.59
C GLY A 312 -23.66 -8.04 -6.33
N PHE A 313 -23.34 -9.16 -5.65
CA PHE A 313 -22.61 -10.27 -6.25
C PHE A 313 -23.36 -10.89 -7.45
N ALA A 314 -24.67 -11.13 -7.31
CA ALA A 314 -25.47 -11.72 -8.37
C ALA A 314 -25.49 -10.82 -9.61
N HIS A 315 -25.63 -9.50 -9.41
CA HIS A 315 -25.60 -8.54 -10.50
C HIS A 315 -24.25 -8.49 -11.22
N TYR A 316 -23.13 -8.58 -10.50
CA TYR A 316 -21.80 -8.64 -11.12
C TYR A 316 -21.62 -9.89 -11.96
N VAL A 317 -22.04 -11.05 -11.45
CA VAL A 317 -21.97 -12.33 -12.16
C VAL A 317 -22.83 -12.31 -13.43
N GLU A 318 -24.08 -11.85 -13.32
CA GLU A 318 -25.01 -11.74 -14.46
C GLU A 318 -24.39 -10.84 -15.56
N ALA A 319 -23.99 -9.62 -15.20
CA ALA A 319 -23.47 -8.67 -16.18
C ALA A 319 -22.18 -9.16 -16.87
N VAL A 320 -21.29 -9.83 -16.16
CA VAL A 320 -20.06 -10.36 -16.78
C VAL A 320 -20.35 -11.61 -17.63
N ASN A 321 -21.29 -12.46 -17.23
CA ASN A 321 -21.71 -13.60 -18.05
C ASN A 321 -22.42 -13.19 -19.35
N ASP A 322 -23.14 -12.07 -19.36
CA ASP A 322 -23.82 -11.56 -20.55
C ASP A 322 -22.85 -11.18 -21.69
N PHE A 323 -21.60 -10.81 -21.38
CA PHE A 323 -20.63 -10.32 -22.37
C PHE A 323 -19.35 -11.16 -22.45
N GLY A 324 -18.96 -11.84 -21.38
CA GLY A 324 -17.73 -12.62 -21.34
C GLY A 324 -17.81 -13.92 -22.14
N LYS A 325 -16.67 -14.38 -22.64
CA LYS A 325 -16.58 -15.60 -23.45
C LYS A 325 -16.31 -16.81 -22.57
N ALA A 326 -17.19 -17.80 -22.63
CA ALA A 326 -16.99 -19.08 -21.95
C ALA A 326 -15.86 -19.89 -22.59
N LEU A 327 -15.11 -20.63 -21.76
CA LEU A 327 -14.18 -21.64 -22.25
C LEU A 327 -14.94 -22.80 -22.91
N PRO A 328 -14.34 -23.53 -23.86
CA PRO A 328 -14.95 -24.73 -24.43
C PRO A 328 -15.42 -25.71 -23.34
N GLY A 329 -16.71 -26.04 -23.34
CA GLY A 329 -17.33 -26.95 -22.37
C GLY A 329 -17.81 -26.30 -21.06
N ALA A 330 -17.54 -25.02 -20.83
CA ALA A 330 -18.11 -24.28 -19.71
C ALA A 330 -19.48 -23.70 -20.07
N GLU A 331 -20.41 -23.70 -19.12
CA GLU A 331 -21.75 -23.13 -19.30
C GLU A 331 -21.71 -21.59 -19.39
N THR A 332 -20.83 -20.97 -18.61
CA THR A 332 -20.66 -19.51 -18.54
C THR A 332 -19.19 -19.12 -18.47
N CYS A 333 -18.87 -17.84 -18.73
CA CYS A 333 -17.48 -17.35 -18.61
C CYS A 333 -16.96 -17.32 -17.17
N LEU A 334 -17.86 -17.36 -16.19
CA LEU A 334 -17.57 -17.46 -14.77
C LEU A 334 -17.89 -18.85 -14.17
N ALA A 335 -17.91 -19.92 -14.97
CA ALA A 335 -18.16 -21.29 -14.48
C ALA A 335 -17.12 -21.80 -13.47
N ASN A 336 -16.00 -21.08 -13.32
CA ASN A 336 -14.95 -21.32 -12.34
C ASN A 336 -15.15 -20.57 -11.02
N LEU A 337 -16.17 -19.70 -10.90
CA LEU A 337 -16.47 -18.91 -9.72
C LEU A 337 -17.55 -19.58 -8.86
N SER A 338 -17.31 -19.62 -7.56
CA SER A 338 -18.32 -19.95 -6.55
C SER A 338 -18.34 -18.91 -5.42
N PHE A 339 -19.44 -18.87 -4.68
CA PHE A 339 -19.57 -18.05 -3.47
C PHE A 339 -20.01 -18.94 -2.32
N GLU A 340 -19.30 -18.86 -1.20
CA GLU A 340 -19.63 -19.59 0.02
C GLU A 340 -19.85 -18.62 1.18
N VAL A 341 -20.93 -18.86 1.94
CA VAL A 341 -21.26 -18.12 3.15
C VAL A 341 -20.71 -18.88 4.35
N ALA A 342 -19.56 -18.44 4.88
CA ALA A 342 -18.92 -19.09 6.03
C ALA A 342 -18.05 -18.13 6.84
N ASP A 343 -17.77 -18.53 8.09
CA ASP A 343 -16.75 -17.88 8.92
C ASP A 343 -15.38 -18.47 8.59
N PHE A 344 -14.45 -17.65 8.07
CA PHE A 344 -13.13 -18.11 7.63
C PHE A 344 -12.38 -18.94 8.68
N ASN A 345 -12.50 -18.59 9.96
CA ASN A 345 -11.83 -19.29 11.05
C ASN A 345 -12.35 -20.73 11.27
N ARG A 346 -13.59 -21.01 10.84
CA ARG A 346 -14.23 -22.34 10.92
C ARG A 346 -14.28 -23.03 9.56
N TRP A 347 -14.05 -22.27 8.50
CA TRP A 347 -13.99 -22.76 7.14
C TRP A 347 -12.71 -23.57 6.92
N SER A 348 -12.86 -24.67 6.19
CA SER A 348 -11.80 -25.54 5.70
C SER A 348 -11.97 -25.71 4.20
N TRP A 349 -10.88 -25.78 3.46
CA TRP A 349 -10.97 -26.21 2.06
C TRP A 349 -11.44 -27.66 1.99
N GLU A 350 -12.39 -27.95 1.09
CA GLU A 350 -12.94 -29.30 0.89
C GLU A 350 -11.92 -30.29 0.30
N ASP A 351 -10.85 -29.77 -0.30
CA ASP A 351 -9.85 -30.55 -1.02
C ASP A 351 -8.55 -30.62 -0.21
N GLU A 352 -8.35 -31.76 0.48
CA GLU A 352 -7.09 -32.08 1.16
C GLU A 352 -5.93 -32.36 0.19
N ASN A 353 -6.16 -32.31 -1.12
CA ASN A 353 -5.08 -32.54 -2.08
C ASN A 353 -3.94 -31.53 -1.89
N VAL A 354 -2.79 -32.06 -1.46
CA VAL A 354 -1.57 -31.31 -1.20
C VAL A 354 -0.93 -30.79 -2.49
N ASP A 355 -1.25 -31.38 -3.65
CA ASP A 355 -0.66 -31.04 -4.95
C ASP A 355 -1.33 -29.84 -5.65
N VAL A 356 -2.17 -29.09 -4.91
CA VAL A 356 -2.91 -27.94 -5.45
C VAL A 356 -2.28 -26.64 -4.96
N GLY A 357 -1.81 -25.82 -5.89
CA GLY A 357 -1.35 -24.47 -5.58
C GLY A 357 -2.52 -23.56 -5.23
N ARG A 358 -2.40 -22.84 -4.11
CA ARG A 358 -3.46 -21.99 -3.55
C ARG A 358 -3.01 -20.53 -3.51
N ALA A 359 -3.97 -19.63 -3.64
CA ALA A 359 -3.79 -18.21 -3.37
C ALA A 359 -4.87 -17.70 -2.41
N LEU A 360 -4.48 -17.02 -1.33
CA LEU A 360 -5.38 -16.39 -0.37
C LEU A 360 -5.29 -14.87 -0.49
N ILE A 361 -6.38 -14.25 -0.90
CA ILE A 361 -6.49 -12.81 -1.11
C ILE A 361 -7.46 -12.27 -0.06
N CYS A 362 -7.08 -11.24 0.69
CA CYS A 362 -7.97 -10.63 1.68
C CYS A 362 -7.92 -9.11 1.57
N VAL A 363 -8.98 -8.51 1.05
CA VAL A 363 -9.08 -7.07 0.87
C VAL A 363 -9.98 -6.50 1.95
N HIS A 364 -9.47 -5.53 2.70
CA HIS A 364 -10.15 -4.97 3.87
C HIS A 364 -10.46 -5.96 5.00
N GLY A 365 -9.66 -7.02 5.14
CA GLY A 365 -9.70 -7.87 6.33
C GLY A 365 -9.45 -7.06 7.60
N CYS A 366 -10.26 -7.28 8.64
CA CYS A 366 -10.01 -6.70 9.96
C CYS A 366 -8.90 -7.46 10.68
N ASN A 367 -8.09 -6.75 11.49
CA ASN A 367 -7.16 -7.26 12.51
C ASN A 367 -6.90 -8.79 12.48
N GLU A 368 -7.76 -9.57 13.16
CA GLU A 368 -7.60 -11.01 13.38
C GLU A 368 -7.73 -11.82 12.09
N LEU A 369 -8.54 -11.36 11.13
CA LEU A 369 -8.73 -12.03 9.86
C LEU A 369 -7.47 -11.96 8.99
N ASN A 370 -6.77 -10.82 8.92
CA ASN A 370 -5.53 -10.74 8.16
C ASN A 370 -4.49 -11.72 8.71
N LEU A 371 -4.37 -11.82 10.04
CA LEU A 371 -3.46 -12.77 10.67
C LEU A 371 -3.86 -14.21 10.36
N ALA A 372 -5.14 -14.56 10.50
CA ALA A 372 -5.62 -15.90 10.20
C ALA A 372 -5.33 -16.29 8.74
N VAL A 373 -5.55 -15.35 7.80
CA VAL A 373 -5.25 -15.54 6.38
C VAL A 373 -3.76 -15.77 6.15
N LEU A 374 -2.90 -14.95 6.76
CA LEU A 374 -1.45 -15.04 6.60
C LEU A 374 -0.88 -16.32 7.23
N GLN A 375 -1.37 -16.71 8.41
CA GLN A 375 -0.99 -17.95 9.08
C GLN A 375 -1.37 -19.15 8.23
N ARG A 376 -2.63 -19.23 7.79
CA ARG A 376 -3.12 -20.32 6.96
C ARG A 376 -2.43 -20.37 5.59
N ALA A 377 -2.13 -19.21 4.99
CA ALA A 377 -1.35 -19.16 3.75
C ALA A 377 0.08 -19.67 3.96
N THR A 378 0.70 -19.35 5.09
CA THR A 378 2.06 -19.83 5.42
C THR A 378 2.06 -21.35 5.63
N GLU A 379 1.11 -21.87 6.39
CA GLU A 379 0.94 -23.32 6.65
C GLU A 379 0.68 -24.12 5.36
N ALA A 380 -0.10 -23.56 4.44
CA ALA A 380 -0.45 -24.19 3.16
C ALA A 380 0.55 -23.90 2.03
N GLU A 381 1.67 -23.26 2.33
CA GLU A 381 2.65 -22.77 1.35
C GLU A 381 1.99 -22.03 0.15
N ALA A 382 0.97 -21.22 0.45
CA ALA A 382 0.15 -20.53 -0.54
C ALA A 382 0.74 -19.16 -0.95
N VAL A 383 0.35 -18.70 -2.13
CA VAL A 383 0.49 -17.27 -2.50
C VAL A 383 -0.50 -16.47 -1.68
N TRP A 384 -0.14 -15.26 -1.25
CA TRP A 384 -1.08 -14.43 -0.51
C TRP A 384 -0.95 -12.95 -0.80
N LEU A 385 -2.05 -12.23 -0.60
CA LEU A 385 -2.13 -10.77 -0.67
C LEU A 385 -3.15 -10.27 0.35
N VAL A 386 -2.76 -9.29 1.15
CA VAL A 386 -3.65 -8.65 2.12
C VAL A 386 -3.65 -7.12 1.95
N VAL A 387 -4.82 -6.51 2.13
CA VAL A 387 -5.00 -5.06 2.24
C VAL A 387 -5.61 -4.77 3.61
N PRO A 388 -4.78 -4.57 4.66
CA PRO A 388 -5.29 -4.48 6.02
C PRO A 388 -6.13 -3.21 6.22
N CYS A 389 -7.42 -3.34 6.56
CA CYS A 389 -8.26 -2.17 6.86
C CYS A 389 -8.00 -1.63 8.28
N CYS A 390 -7.63 -2.51 9.21
CA CYS A 390 -7.29 -2.21 10.59
C CYS A 390 -6.18 -3.16 11.03
N ILE A 391 -5.25 -2.65 11.82
CA ILE A 391 -4.27 -3.48 12.54
C ILE A 391 -4.29 -3.05 14.00
N ARG A 392 -4.59 -4.00 14.90
CA ARG A 392 -4.62 -3.77 16.34
C ARG A 392 -3.22 -3.54 16.85
N ASP A 393 -3.08 -2.69 17.87
CA ASP A 393 -1.82 -2.59 18.58
C ASP A 393 -1.51 -3.90 19.32
N GLY A 394 -0.24 -4.29 19.38
CA GLY A 394 0.18 -5.57 19.97
C GLY A 394 0.08 -6.77 19.03
N LEU A 395 -0.27 -6.56 17.75
CA LEU A 395 -0.15 -7.59 16.72
C LEU A 395 1.33 -7.98 16.58
N GLY A 396 1.66 -9.28 16.66
CA GLY A 396 3.05 -9.75 16.56
C GLY A 396 3.94 -9.29 17.73
N GLN A 397 3.36 -8.99 18.91
CA GLN A 397 4.07 -8.47 20.10
C GLN A 397 4.69 -7.07 19.88
N VAL A 398 4.33 -6.37 18.81
CA VAL A 398 4.78 -5.00 18.55
C VAL A 398 3.67 -4.03 18.92
N SER A 399 3.96 -3.19 19.92
CA SER A 399 3.12 -2.03 20.25
C SER A 399 3.79 -0.77 19.73
N VAL A 400 3.07 -0.01 18.91
CA VAL A 400 3.53 1.27 18.39
C VAL A 400 2.93 2.37 19.27
N ARG A 401 3.71 2.83 20.25
CA ARG A 401 3.33 3.94 21.12
C ARG A 401 4.22 5.14 20.81
N SER A 402 3.62 6.23 20.36
CA SER A 402 4.32 7.50 20.23
C SER A 402 3.39 8.61 20.65
N PRO A 403 3.73 9.39 21.68
CA PRO A 403 2.97 10.58 22.05
C PRO A 403 2.78 11.54 20.86
N SER A 404 3.79 11.63 19.98
CA SER A 404 3.73 12.40 18.74
C SER A 404 2.92 11.77 17.60
N LEU A 405 2.56 10.47 17.69
CA LEU A 405 1.69 9.79 16.74
C LEU A 405 0.25 9.66 17.25
N GLU A 406 -0.07 10.18 18.43
CA GLU A 406 -1.43 10.16 18.98
C GLU A 406 -2.46 10.88 18.07
N GLY A 407 -2.03 11.53 16.97
CA GLY A 407 -2.90 12.11 15.94
C GLY A 407 -2.76 11.57 14.51
N SER A 408 -1.80 10.69 14.17
CA SER A 408 -1.61 10.22 12.77
C SER A 408 -1.88 8.73 12.65
N ASP A 409 -3.17 8.38 12.57
CA ASP A 409 -3.67 7.02 12.33
C ASP A 409 -3.02 6.36 11.09
N ASP A 410 -2.82 7.13 10.03
CA ASP A 410 -2.13 6.66 8.82
C ASP A 410 -0.68 6.28 9.12
N THR A 411 -0.03 6.99 10.04
CA THR A 411 1.33 6.68 10.45
C THR A 411 1.46 5.41 11.22
N ARG A 412 0.59 5.26 12.20
CA ARG A 412 0.48 4.01 12.92
C ARG A 412 0.12 2.85 11.99
N HIS A 413 -0.80 3.04 11.04
CA HIS A 413 -1.22 1.99 10.11
C HIS A 413 -0.07 1.47 9.23
N ALA A 414 0.74 2.36 8.64
CA ALA A 414 1.85 1.89 7.81
C ALA A 414 2.97 1.23 8.61
N LEU A 415 3.25 1.74 9.82
CA LEU A 415 4.17 1.09 10.78
C LEU A 415 3.76 -0.36 11.02
N LEU A 416 2.48 -0.57 11.35
CA LEU A 416 1.92 -1.90 11.62
C LEU A 416 1.91 -2.78 10.36
N CYS A 417 1.60 -2.23 9.18
CA CYS A 417 1.73 -2.97 7.92
C CYS A 417 3.18 -3.42 7.67
N GLY A 418 4.17 -2.58 8.01
CA GLY A 418 5.58 -2.93 7.94
C GLY A 418 5.98 -4.07 8.88
N VAL A 419 5.38 -4.11 10.09
CA VAL A 419 5.56 -5.24 11.03
C VAL A 419 4.99 -6.52 10.43
N VAL A 420 3.73 -6.50 9.97
CA VAL A 420 3.08 -7.66 9.35
C VAL A 420 3.89 -8.16 8.15
N ALA A 421 4.33 -7.25 7.29
CA ALA A 421 5.16 -7.59 6.13
C ALA A 421 6.47 -8.27 6.53
N ALA A 422 7.11 -7.82 7.62
CA ALA A 422 8.34 -8.43 8.11
C ALA A 422 8.09 -9.81 8.77
N GLU A 423 7.07 -9.91 9.61
CA GLU A 423 6.71 -11.13 10.35
C GLU A 423 6.39 -12.29 9.39
N PHE A 424 5.60 -12.02 8.35
CA PHE A 424 5.19 -13.02 7.37
C PHE A 424 6.10 -13.09 6.14
N ARG A 425 7.28 -12.43 6.19
CA ARG A 425 8.26 -12.42 5.09
C ARG A 425 7.63 -12.08 3.74
N ALA A 426 6.84 -11.01 3.71
CA ALA A 426 6.26 -10.46 2.50
C ALA A 426 7.32 -10.36 1.40
N THR A 427 6.93 -10.59 0.16
CA THR A 427 7.78 -10.43 -1.02
C THR A 427 7.79 -9.00 -1.49
N ALA A 428 6.67 -8.32 -1.31
CA ALA A 428 6.48 -6.94 -1.68
C ALA A 428 5.50 -6.23 -0.74
N VAL A 429 5.73 -4.94 -0.59
CA VAL A 429 4.73 -3.99 -0.08
C VAL A 429 4.55 -2.96 -1.17
N SER A 430 3.32 -2.79 -1.63
CA SER A 430 2.94 -1.80 -2.63
C SER A 430 1.77 -0.97 -2.11
N CYS A 431 1.27 -0.06 -2.93
CA CYS A 431 0.09 0.72 -2.60
C CYS A 431 -0.82 0.97 -3.80
N ILE A 432 -2.09 1.23 -3.49
CA ILE A 432 -3.02 1.91 -4.38
C ILE A 432 -3.01 3.42 -4.08
N ASP A 433 -3.65 4.24 -4.92
CA ASP A 433 -3.63 5.70 -4.73
C ASP A 433 -4.29 6.08 -3.40
N ARG A 434 -3.58 6.86 -2.57
CA ARG A 434 -4.06 7.30 -1.24
C ARG A 434 -5.27 8.22 -1.32
N CYS A 435 -5.57 8.81 -2.49
CA CYS A 435 -6.81 9.55 -2.71
C CYS A 435 -8.04 8.62 -2.77
N ILE A 436 -7.86 7.32 -3.07
CA ILE A 436 -8.94 6.34 -3.03
C ILE A 436 -9.27 6.00 -1.57
N THR A 437 -8.25 5.70 -0.78
CA THR A 437 -8.39 5.20 0.59
C THR A 437 -7.16 5.51 1.43
N ASN A 438 -7.35 5.68 2.73
CA ASN A 438 -6.22 5.85 3.64
C ASN A 438 -5.58 4.50 3.99
N ARG A 439 -6.31 3.39 3.81
CA ARG A 439 -5.84 2.00 3.94
C ARG A 439 -5.29 1.46 2.62
N HIS A 440 -4.34 2.20 2.06
CA HIS A 440 -3.87 2.04 0.69
C HIS A 440 -2.75 1.02 0.51
N LEU A 441 -2.22 0.45 1.59
CA LEU A 441 -1.08 -0.46 1.55
C LEU A 441 -1.53 -1.88 1.21
N VAL A 442 -0.79 -2.50 0.30
CA VAL A 442 -1.00 -3.86 -0.17
C VAL A 442 0.25 -4.67 0.20
N ILE A 443 0.08 -5.73 0.98
CA ILE A 443 1.17 -6.61 1.43
C ILE A 443 1.02 -7.93 0.68
N GLN A 444 2.10 -8.40 0.07
CA GLN A 444 2.08 -9.55 -0.83
C GLN A 444 3.16 -10.54 -0.41
N GLY A 445 2.90 -11.84 -0.54
CA GLY A 445 3.89 -12.87 -0.28
C GLY A 445 3.65 -14.17 -1.02
N ASP A 446 4.67 -15.02 -0.97
CA ASP A 446 4.67 -16.39 -1.49
C ASP A 446 5.67 -17.21 -0.66
N ALA A 447 5.31 -18.45 -0.34
CA ALA A 447 6.08 -19.35 0.51
C ALA A 447 7.52 -19.59 0.02
N GLN A 448 7.76 -19.53 -1.29
CA GLN A 448 9.11 -19.70 -1.86
C GLN A 448 10.10 -18.62 -1.40
N ASN A 449 9.63 -17.38 -1.24
CA ASN A 449 10.52 -16.28 -0.90
C ASN A 449 10.90 -16.30 0.57
N ALA A 450 10.07 -16.89 1.44
CA ALA A 450 10.44 -17.13 2.84
C ALA A 450 11.70 -18.01 2.97
N ALA A 451 11.93 -18.93 2.04
CA ALA A 451 13.08 -19.83 2.04
C ALA A 451 14.32 -19.26 1.32
N LYS A 452 14.14 -18.46 0.25
CA LYS A 452 15.24 -18.02 -0.64
C LYS A 452 15.71 -16.59 -0.43
N SER A 453 14.91 -15.71 0.18
CA SER A 453 15.28 -14.31 0.38
C SER A 453 14.77 -13.78 1.72
N PRO A 454 15.66 -13.41 2.67
CA PRO A 454 15.22 -12.73 3.90
C PRO A 454 14.67 -11.30 3.64
N VAL A 455 14.49 -10.90 2.37
CA VAL A 455 14.25 -9.51 1.99
C VAL A 455 13.08 -9.34 1.00
N ALA A 456 11.86 -9.06 1.51
CA ALA A 456 10.86 -8.20 0.84
C ALA A 456 11.50 -7.05 0.06
N THR A 457 11.30 -7.07 -1.25
CA THR A 457 11.69 -6.01 -2.18
C THR A 457 10.53 -5.03 -2.33
N VAL A 458 10.80 -3.73 -2.20
CA VAL A 458 9.83 -2.71 -2.63
C VAL A 458 9.80 -2.72 -4.15
N GLU A 459 8.70 -3.17 -4.74
CA GLU A 459 8.57 -3.21 -6.19
C GLU A 459 8.36 -1.79 -6.75
N LYS A 460 9.15 -1.43 -7.76
CA LYS A 460 8.79 -0.34 -8.67
C LYS A 460 7.49 -0.74 -9.36
N TYR A 461 6.65 0.24 -9.68
CA TYR A 461 5.44 0.07 -10.49
C TYR A 461 5.74 -0.86 -11.69
N TRP A 462 5.34 -2.12 -11.57
CA TRP A 462 5.44 -3.10 -12.64
C TRP A 462 4.24 -2.84 -13.54
N ASP A 463 4.52 -2.60 -14.82
CA ASP A 463 3.51 -2.46 -15.86
C ASP A 463 3.33 -3.85 -16.50
N PRO A 464 2.33 -4.65 -16.09
CA PRO A 464 2.16 -6.01 -16.57
C PRO A 464 1.81 -6.10 -18.07
N TRP A 465 1.63 -4.96 -18.74
CA TRP A 465 1.17 -4.87 -20.13
C TRP A 465 2.30 -4.64 -21.15
N LYS A 466 3.57 -4.57 -20.70
CA LYS A 466 4.74 -4.37 -21.58
C LYS A 466 5.51 -5.63 -21.96
N ASN A 467 5.15 -6.79 -21.44
CA ASN A 467 5.71 -8.08 -21.88
C ASN A 467 4.62 -9.16 -21.76
N PRO A 468 4.06 -9.65 -22.89
CA PRO A 468 2.99 -10.66 -22.91
C PRO A 468 3.43 -12.05 -22.44
#